data_AF-A0A2V6A100-F1
#
_entry.id   AF-A0A2V6A100-F1
#
_cell.length_a   1.000
_cell.length_b   1.000
_cell.length_c   1.000
_cell.angle_alpha   90.00
_cell.angle_beta   90.00
_cell.angle_gamma   90.00
#
_symmetry.space_group_name_H-M   'P 1'
#
loop_
_entity.id
_entity.type
_entity.pdbx_description
1 polymer ?
#
loop_
_entity_poly.entity_id
_entity_poly.type
_entity_poly.pdbx_seq_one_letter_code
_entity_poly.pdbx_strand_id
1 'polypeptide(L)'
;STERLRDYVGAFVLAGLDPRIGSETEFFADRVQYYDEGVISREKICKDLERYAARWPERRFWLDGDITVDPQNGNRVGVTFPLRYELRNGAKHSSGKISKTLVLKPAGDDLQIVAVNERKAG
;
A
#
# COMPACT_ATOMS: atom_id res chain seq x y z
N SER A 1 -8.66 7.38 15.81
CA SER A 1 -7.52 7.20 16.74
C SER A 1 -6.32 6.62 15.99
N THR A 2 -5.10 6.85 16.48
CA THR A 2 -3.85 6.36 15.86
C THR A 2 -3.80 4.83 15.77
N GLU A 3 -4.35 4.11 16.77
CA GLU A 3 -4.47 2.65 16.76
C GLU A 3 -5.21 2.15 15.52
N ARG A 4 -6.40 2.70 15.23
CA ARG A 4 -7.18 2.37 14.03
C ARG A 4 -6.41 2.55 12.73
N LEU A 5 -5.54 3.57 12.62
CA LEU A 5 -4.70 3.77 11.44
C LEU A 5 -3.59 2.72 11.36
N ARG A 6 -3.05 2.31 12.51
CA ARG A 6 -2.07 1.23 12.61
C ARG A 6 -2.67 -0.11 12.19
N ASP A 7 -3.88 -0.42 12.66
CA ASP A 7 -4.64 -1.59 12.25
C ASP A 7 -4.94 -1.58 10.75
N TYR A 8 -5.34 -0.43 10.21
CA TYR A 8 -5.58 -0.27 8.78
C TYR A 8 -4.31 -0.53 7.94
N VAL A 9 -3.18 0.04 8.33
CA VAL A 9 -1.88 -0.21 7.68
C VAL A 9 -1.50 -1.68 7.78
N GLY A 10 -1.69 -2.30 8.95
CA GLY A 10 -1.44 -3.73 9.15
C GLY A 10 -2.29 -4.59 8.22
N ALA A 11 -3.59 -4.32 8.14
CA ALA A 11 -4.51 -5.00 7.23
C ALA A 11 -4.12 -4.84 5.76
N PHE A 12 -3.73 -3.63 5.35
CA PHE A 12 -3.24 -3.37 4.00
C PHE A 12 -1.96 -4.17 3.67
N VAL A 13 -0.99 -4.22 4.59
CA VAL A 13 0.24 -5.02 4.42
C VAL A 13 -0.08 -6.52 4.36
N LEU A 14 -0.98 -7.00 5.21
CA LEU A 14 -1.44 -8.40 5.19
C LEU A 14 -2.15 -8.75 3.88
N ALA A 15 -2.96 -7.84 3.34
CA ALA A 15 -3.61 -8.04 2.04
C ALA A 15 -2.60 -8.18 0.89
N GLY A 16 -1.44 -7.50 0.97
CA GLY A 16 -0.36 -7.67 0.00
C GLY A 16 0.36 -9.02 0.08
N LEU A 17 0.26 -9.71 1.21
CA LEU A 17 0.72 -11.09 1.38
C LEU A 17 -0.31 -12.12 0.92
N ASP A 18 -1.55 -11.71 0.69
CA ASP A 18 -2.63 -12.63 0.33
C ASP A 18 -2.35 -13.25 -1.06
N PRO A 19 -2.44 -14.59 -1.19
CA PRO A 19 -2.31 -15.25 -2.48
C PRO A 19 -3.48 -14.93 -3.42
N ARG A 20 -4.62 -14.47 -2.90
CA ARG A 20 -5.74 -13.95 -3.71
C ARG A 20 -5.30 -12.65 -4.33
N ILE A 21 -5.16 -12.70 -5.63
CA ILE A 21 -4.67 -11.61 -6.45
C ILE A 21 -5.57 -10.39 -6.26
N GLY A 22 -4.97 -9.23 -5.96
CA GLY A 22 -5.68 -7.96 -5.91
C GLY A 22 -6.47 -7.68 -4.64
N SER A 23 -6.28 -8.43 -3.54
CA SER A 23 -6.94 -8.13 -2.24
C SER A 23 -6.63 -6.72 -1.71
N GLU A 24 -5.45 -6.18 -2.03
CA GLU A 24 -5.10 -4.78 -1.72
C GLU A 24 -6.01 -3.75 -2.42
N THR A 25 -6.65 -4.13 -3.53
CA THR A 25 -7.53 -3.28 -4.34
C THR A 25 -8.72 -2.77 -3.54
N GLU A 26 -9.18 -3.54 -2.56
CA GLU A 26 -10.34 -3.20 -1.71
C GLU A 26 -10.10 -1.94 -0.86
N PHE A 27 -8.84 -1.64 -0.56
CA PHE A 27 -8.44 -0.47 0.22
C PHE A 27 -8.44 0.82 -0.62
N PHE A 28 -8.40 0.71 -1.94
CA PHE A 28 -8.30 1.86 -2.83
C PHE A 28 -9.67 2.48 -3.14
N ALA A 29 -9.70 3.82 -3.17
CA ALA A 29 -10.84 4.55 -3.70
C ALA A 29 -10.98 4.35 -5.22
N ASP A 30 -12.12 4.75 -5.79
CA ASP A 30 -12.38 4.63 -7.23
C ASP A 30 -11.33 5.32 -8.11
N ARG A 31 -10.81 6.46 -7.65
CA ARG A 31 -9.73 7.22 -8.27
C ARG A 31 -8.63 7.52 -7.27
N VAL A 32 -7.40 7.19 -7.63
CA VAL A 32 -6.24 7.25 -6.73
C VAL A 32 -5.07 7.89 -7.46
N GLN A 33 -4.40 8.84 -6.80
CA GLN A 33 -3.07 9.28 -7.22
C GLN A 33 -2.07 8.15 -6.95
N TYR A 34 -1.67 7.43 -8.00
CA TYR A 34 -0.94 6.17 -7.89
C TYR A 34 0.50 6.36 -8.38
N TYR A 35 1.45 6.41 -7.45
CA TYR A 35 2.87 6.58 -7.72
C TYR A 35 3.13 7.71 -8.75
N ASP A 36 3.98 7.46 -9.75
CA ASP A 36 4.27 8.38 -10.86
C ASP A 36 3.27 8.30 -12.03
N GLU A 37 2.26 7.42 -11.98
CA GLU A 37 1.28 7.25 -13.06
C GLU A 37 0.19 8.33 -13.08
N GLY A 38 0.08 9.14 -12.03
CA GLY A 38 -1.01 10.12 -11.88
C GLY A 38 -2.27 9.52 -11.30
N VAL A 39 -3.42 10.16 -11.54
CA VAL A 39 -4.72 9.69 -11.04
C VAL A 39 -5.29 8.59 -11.93
N ILE A 40 -5.33 7.35 -11.43
CA ILE A 40 -5.85 6.18 -12.15
C ILE A 40 -7.05 5.55 -11.44
N SER A 41 -7.76 4.67 -12.14
CA SER A 41 -8.92 3.96 -11.61
C SER A 41 -8.52 2.75 -10.76
N ARG A 42 -9.38 2.37 -9.82
CA ARG A 42 -9.24 1.13 -9.04
C ARG A 42 -9.08 -0.12 -9.90
N GLU A 43 -9.77 -0.19 -11.05
CA GLU A 43 -9.61 -1.31 -11.99
C GLU A 43 -8.20 -1.37 -12.58
N LYS A 44 -7.61 -0.22 -12.93
CA LYS A 44 -6.24 -0.17 -13.45
C LYS A 44 -5.22 -0.59 -12.37
N ILE A 45 -5.46 -0.20 -11.12
CA ILE A 45 -4.66 -0.64 -9.97
C ILE A 45 -4.75 -2.16 -9.79
N CYS A 46 -5.95 -2.73 -9.85
CA CYS A 46 -6.14 -4.19 -9.77
C CYS A 46 -5.28 -4.92 -10.82
N LYS A 47 -5.37 -4.49 -12.08
CA LYS A 47 -4.56 -5.05 -13.18
C LYS A 47 -3.06 -4.91 -12.96
N ASP A 48 -2.63 -3.83 -12.31
CA ASP A 48 -1.23 -3.63 -11.95
C ASP A 48 -0.78 -4.59 -10.85
N LEU A 49 -1.56 -4.72 -9.78
CA LEU A 49 -1.32 -5.67 -8.71
C LEU A 49 -1.36 -7.12 -9.20
N GLU A 50 -2.23 -7.45 -10.14
CA GLU A 50 -2.28 -8.77 -10.79
C GLU A 50 -0.96 -9.09 -11.51
N ARG A 51 -0.46 -8.14 -12.32
CA ARG A 51 0.84 -8.29 -13.00
C ARG A 51 1.98 -8.37 -12.00
N TYR A 52 1.94 -7.57 -10.93
CA TYR A 52 2.95 -7.58 -9.88
C TYR A 52 3.00 -8.92 -9.14
N ALA A 53 1.85 -9.48 -8.76
CA ALA A 53 1.74 -10.79 -8.12
C ALA A 53 2.19 -11.93 -9.05
N ALA A 54 1.87 -11.87 -10.35
CA ALA A 54 2.37 -12.84 -11.32
C ALA A 54 3.89 -12.75 -11.53
N ARG A 55 4.44 -11.52 -11.49
CA ARG A 55 5.89 -11.30 -11.59
C ARG A 55 6.64 -11.79 -10.36
N TRP A 56 6.05 -11.68 -9.18
CA TRP A 56 6.62 -12.07 -7.89
C TRP A 56 5.62 -12.96 -7.14
N PRO A 57 5.61 -14.29 -7.40
CA PRO A 57 4.67 -15.19 -6.73
C PRO A 57 4.98 -15.36 -5.24
N GLU A 58 6.25 -15.28 -4.85
CA GLU A 58 6.69 -15.33 -3.47
C GLU A 58 6.98 -13.91 -2.98
N ARG A 59 6.11 -13.39 -2.10
CA ARG A 59 6.20 -12.02 -1.59
C ARG A 59 6.14 -12.03 -0.08
N ARG A 60 7.07 -11.32 0.56
CA ARG A 60 7.07 -11.10 2.00
C ARG A 60 7.32 -9.62 2.27
N PHE A 61 6.55 -9.10 3.21
CA PHE A 61 6.52 -7.70 3.59
C PHE A 61 6.53 -7.61 5.11
N TRP A 62 7.28 -6.66 5.64
CA TRP A 62 7.37 -6.41 7.08
C TRP A 62 7.37 -4.90 7.34
N LEU A 63 6.61 -4.48 8.34
CA LEU A 63 6.78 -3.15 8.90
C LEU A 63 8.11 -3.12 9.66
N ASP A 64 9.00 -2.22 9.25
CA ASP A 64 10.39 -2.17 9.72
C ASP A 64 10.67 -0.84 10.45
N GLY A 65 9.75 -0.47 11.36
CA GLY A 65 9.84 0.76 12.14
C GLY A 65 8.47 1.40 12.42
N ASP A 66 8.50 2.67 12.82
CA ASP A 66 7.33 3.40 13.25
C ASP A 66 6.43 3.88 12.11
N ILE A 67 5.13 3.97 12.41
CA ILE A 67 4.12 4.54 11.53
C ILE A 67 3.94 6.01 11.94
N THR A 68 4.26 6.92 11.03
CA THR A 68 4.05 8.36 11.22
C THR A 68 2.71 8.75 10.61
N VAL A 69 1.92 9.49 11.38
CA VAL A 69 0.62 10.01 10.97
C VAL A 69 0.70 11.52 10.86
N ASP A 70 0.26 12.05 9.73
CA ASP A 70 0.26 13.48 9.44
C ASP A 70 -1.15 13.91 8.99
N PRO A 71 -1.86 14.75 9.75
CA PRO A 71 -3.16 15.26 9.36
C PRO A 71 -3.03 16.19 8.15
N GLN A 72 -3.83 15.95 7.13
CA GLN A 72 -3.82 16.68 5.87
C GLN A 72 -5.09 17.54 5.72
N ASN A 73 -5.05 18.52 4.82
CA ASN A 73 -6.22 19.35 4.52
C ASN A 73 -7.40 18.52 3.99
N GLY A 74 -8.63 18.93 4.34
CA GLY A 74 -9.84 18.35 3.78
C GLY A 74 -10.20 16.96 4.33
N ASN A 75 -10.02 16.75 5.64
CA ASN A 75 -10.33 15.49 6.34
C ASN A 75 -9.55 14.29 5.82
N ARG A 76 -8.34 14.54 5.34
CA ARG A 76 -7.40 13.52 4.86
C ARG A 76 -6.36 13.25 5.92
N VAL A 77 -5.78 12.07 5.89
CA VAL A 77 -4.65 11.73 6.75
C VAL A 77 -3.57 11.05 5.94
N GLY A 78 -2.36 11.59 6.00
CA GLY A 78 -1.15 10.98 5.48
C GLY A 78 -0.62 9.98 6.50
N VAL A 79 -0.30 8.77 6.04
CA VAL A 79 0.29 7.72 6.86
C VAL A 79 1.55 7.24 6.16
N THR A 80 2.69 7.40 6.82
CA THR A 80 4.00 7.00 6.28
C THR A 80 4.61 5.92 7.16
N PHE A 81 5.12 4.86 6.54
CA PHE A 81 5.72 3.75 7.29
C PHE A 81 6.84 3.08 6.49
N PRO A 82 7.91 2.64 7.17
CA PRO A 82 8.96 1.83 6.55
C PRO A 82 8.45 0.41 6.30
N LEU A 83 8.61 -0.05 5.07
CA LEU A 83 8.27 -1.38 4.61
C LEU A 83 9.54 -2.06 4.09
N ARG A 84 9.93 -3.15 4.74
CA ARG A 84 10.91 -4.08 4.20
C ARG A 84 10.21 -5.08 3.30
N TYR A 85 10.82 -5.43 2.18
CA TYR A 85 10.29 -6.41 1.26
C TYR A 85 11.33 -7.47 0.87
N GLU A 86 10.83 -8.67 0.58
CA GLU A 86 11.56 -9.74 -0.08
C GLU A 86 10.65 -10.39 -1.11
N LEU A 87 11.10 -10.41 -2.36
CA LEU A 87 10.36 -10.88 -3.53
C LEU A 87 11.17 -11.97 -4.22
N ARG A 88 10.53 -13.07 -4.57
CA ARG A 88 11.16 -14.20 -5.29
C ARG A 88 10.30 -14.67 -6.46
N ASN A 89 11.00 -15.09 -7.50
CA ASN A 89 10.42 -15.80 -8.65
C ASN A 89 11.49 -16.76 -9.18
N GLY A 90 11.50 -17.98 -8.64
CA GLY A 90 12.56 -18.96 -8.89
C GLY A 90 13.93 -18.42 -8.49
N ALA A 91 14.87 -18.37 -9.44
CA ALA A 91 16.21 -17.81 -9.20
C ALA A 91 16.25 -16.28 -9.10
N LYS A 92 15.19 -15.57 -9.49
CA LYS A 92 15.14 -14.10 -9.38
C LYS A 92 14.77 -13.71 -7.96
N HIS A 93 15.53 -12.76 -7.41
CA HIS A 93 15.33 -12.24 -6.06
C HIS A 93 15.44 -10.71 -6.05
N SER A 94 14.58 -10.05 -5.31
CA SER A 94 14.67 -8.62 -5.02
C SER A 94 14.28 -8.36 -3.57
N SER A 95 15.12 -7.64 -2.86
CA SER A 95 14.87 -7.27 -1.47
C SER A 95 15.27 -5.84 -1.22
N GLY A 96 14.62 -5.17 -0.29
CA GLY A 96 14.95 -3.79 0.03
C GLY A 96 14.08 -3.22 1.14
N LYS A 97 14.27 -1.93 1.40
CA LYS A 97 13.46 -1.13 2.32
C LYS A 97 12.96 0.10 1.58
N ILE A 98 11.67 0.37 1.71
CA ILE A 98 11.03 1.57 1.20
C ILE A 98 10.30 2.27 2.33
N SER A 99 10.09 3.56 2.20
CA SER A 99 9.10 4.29 2.96
C SER A 99 7.86 4.43 2.09
N LYS A 100 6.76 3.80 2.51
CA LYS A 100 5.47 3.86 1.82
C LYS A 100 4.62 4.95 2.46
N THR A 101 4.00 5.79 1.64
CA THR A 101 3.09 6.85 2.09
C THR A 101 1.71 6.61 1.48
N LEU A 102 0.70 6.53 2.34
CA LEU A 102 -0.72 6.44 1.97
C LEU A 102 -1.41 7.73 2.37
N VAL A 103 -2.26 8.27 1.51
CA VAL A 103 -3.22 9.32 1.89
C VAL A 103 -4.59 8.70 1.96
N LEU A 104 -5.20 8.75 3.14
CA LEU A 104 -6.49 8.16 3.43
C LEU A 104 -7.57 9.24 3.53
N LYS A 105 -8.79 8.89 3.12
CA LYS A 105 -10.01 9.65 3.41
C LYS A 105 -11.04 8.75 4.09
N PRO A 106 -11.93 9.30 4.92
CA PRO A 106 -13.12 8.59 5.36
C PRO A 106 -14.05 8.22 4.19
N ALA A 107 -14.61 7.02 4.24
CA ALA A 107 -15.62 6.51 3.32
C ALA A 107 -16.69 5.75 4.12
N GLY A 108 -17.74 6.47 4.54
CA GLY A 108 -18.69 5.94 5.51
C GLY A 108 -18.01 5.67 6.85
N ASP A 109 -18.20 4.47 7.37
CA ASP A 109 -17.55 3.99 8.60
C ASP A 109 -16.11 3.50 8.37
N ASP A 110 -15.60 3.48 7.14
CA ASP A 110 -14.28 2.95 6.78
C ASP A 110 -13.29 4.01 6.23
N LEU A 111 -12.11 3.57 5.79
CA LEU A 111 -11.05 4.40 5.22
C LEU A 111 -10.69 3.90 3.81
N GLN A 112 -10.44 4.83 2.90
CA GLN A 112 -9.98 4.51 1.55
C GLN A 112 -8.69 5.26 1.20
N ILE A 113 -7.79 4.56 0.53
CA ILE A 113 -6.56 5.12 -0.05
C ILE A 113 -6.93 5.94 -1.28
N VAL A 114 -6.61 7.24 -1.23
CA VAL A 114 -6.77 8.19 -2.36
C VAL A 114 -5.45 8.61 -2.97
N ALA A 115 -4.33 8.35 -2.30
CA ALA A 115 -3.01 8.44 -2.90
C ALA A 115 -2.08 7.40 -2.29
N VAL A 116 -1.18 6.85 -3.11
CA VAL A 116 -0.10 5.97 -2.68
C VAL A 116 1.19 6.41 -3.35
N ASN A 117 2.28 6.44 -2.59
CA ASN A 117 3.61 6.66 -3.12
C ASN A 117 4.64 5.88 -2.29
N GLU A 118 5.82 5.68 -2.85
CA GLU A 118 6.96 5.06 -2.19
C GLU A 118 8.25 5.80 -2.50
N ARG A 119 9.18 5.71 -1.56
CA ARG A 119 10.52 6.29 -1.67
C ARG A 119 11.49 5.27 -1.10
N LYS A 120 12.68 5.15 -1.67
CA LYS A 120 13.72 4.31 -1.07
C LYS A 120 14.00 4.81 0.35
N ALA A 121 14.03 3.91 1.31
CA ALA A 121 14.56 4.24 2.62
C ALA A 121 16.07 4.46 2.45
N GLY A 122 16.56 5.65 2.85
CA GLY A 122 17.97 6.02 2.78
C GLY A 122 18.84 5.23 3.75
#